data_AF-A0A9E5VC71-F1
#
_entry.id   AF-A0A9E5VC71-F1
#
_cell.length_a   1.000
_cell.length_b   1.000
_cell.length_c   1.000
_cell.angle_alpha   90.00
_cell.angle_beta   90.00
_cell.angle_gamma   90.00
#
_symmetry.space_group_name_H-M   'P 1'
#
loop_
_entity.id
_entity.type
_entity.pdbx_description
1 polymer ?
#
loop_
_entity_poly.entity_id
_entity_poly.type
_entity_poly.pdbx_seq_one_letter_code
_entity_poly.pdbx_strand_id
1 'polypeptide(L)'
;MAKYERIFSGNFNDFLNNLHRDITQGSATATYEDGSDFSAGQVKMAVRVYERYSMIGKNRVSMNISVLDDGQNLHVSAITSGGSQAMFFKINTLGEGSFLDLCIKSIERYTSRS
;
A
#
# COMPACT_ATOMS: atom_id res chain seq x y z
N MET A 1 12.74 0.15 -8.15
CA MET A 1 11.65 0.15 -7.15
C MET A 1 10.53 1.02 -7.68
N ALA A 2 9.28 0.59 -7.55
CA ALA A 2 8.13 1.41 -7.92
C ALA A 2 7.57 2.12 -6.68
N LYS A 3 7.20 3.39 -6.83
CA LYS A 3 6.69 4.28 -5.78
C LYS A 3 5.40 4.96 -6.25
N TYR A 4 4.51 5.20 -5.31
CA TYR A 4 3.35 6.07 -5.48
C TYR A 4 3.20 7.01 -4.27
N GLU A 5 2.83 8.26 -4.53
CA GLU A 5 2.63 9.30 -3.51
C GLU A 5 1.35 10.06 -3.79
N ARG A 6 0.60 10.41 -2.72
CA ARG A 6 -0.61 11.23 -2.83
C ARG A 6 -0.89 12.01 -1.56
N ILE A 7 -1.52 13.17 -1.74
CA ILE A 7 -2.02 14.03 -0.66
C ILE A 7 -3.52 14.21 -0.87
N PHE A 8 -4.31 14.06 0.20
CA PHE A 8 -5.76 14.23 0.16
C PHE A 8 -6.32 14.47 1.57
N SER A 9 -7.51 15.05 1.66
CA SER A 9 -8.21 15.21 2.94
C SER A 9 -8.97 13.92 3.29
N GLY A 10 -9.01 13.55 4.56
CA GLY A 10 -9.69 12.33 4.99
C GLY A 10 -9.48 12.05 6.47
N ASN A 11 -10.15 11.01 6.99
CA ASN A 11 -9.92 10.54 8.35
C ASN A 11 -8.79 9.50 8.37
N PHE A 12 -7.76 9.77 9.17
CA PHE A 12 -6.56 8.91 9.25
C PHE A 12 -6.88 7.44 9.57
N ASN A 13 -7.70 7.19 10.59
CA ASN A 13 -8.02 5.81 11.03
C ASN A 13 -8.90 5.10 10.00
N ASP A 14 -9.89 5.80 9.45
CA ASP A 14 -10.78 5.22 8.45
C ASP A 14 -10.02 4.88 7.16
N PHE A 15 -9.10 5.74 6.75
CA PHE A 15 -8.23 5.50 5.61
C PHE A 15 -7.33 4.27 5.84
N LEU A 16 -6.66 4.19 6.99
CA LEU A 16 -5.82 3.03 7.33
C LEU A 16 -6.61 1.72 7.35
N ASN A 17 -7.81 1.73 7.95
CA ASN A 17 -8.68 0.56 7.98
C ASN A 17 -9.14 0.15 6.58
N ASN A 18 -9.51 1.12 5.73
CA ASN A 18 -9.89 0.83 4.35
C ASN A 18 -8.71 0.24 3.56
N LEU A 19 -7.53 0.87 3.67
CA LEU A 19 -6.32 0.45 2.96
C LEU A 19 -5.90 -0.96 3.39
N HIS A 20 -5.88 -1.25 4.69
CA HIS A 20 -5.54 -2.56 5.22
C HIS A 20 -6.50 -3.64 4.71
N ARG A 21 -7.81 -3.36 4.76
CA ARG A 21 -8.84 -4.27 4.23
C ARG A 21 -8.64 -4.53 2.74
N ASP A 22 -8.47 -3.49 1.94
CA ASP A 22 -8.34 -3.64 0.49
C ASP A 22 -7.07 -4.41 0.11
N ILE A 23 -5.95 -4.19 0.81
CA ILE A 23 -4.69 -4.92 0.58
C ILE A 23 -4.81 -6.39 0.93
N THR A 24 -5.33 -6.71 2.12
CA THR A 24 -5.41 -8.09 2.63
C THR A 24 -6.52 -8.90 1.95
N GLN A 25 -7.62 -8.27 1.55
CA GLN A 25 -8.73 -8.95 0.85
C GLN A 25 -8.58 -8.95 -0.66
N GLY A 26 -7.90 -7.96 -1.24
CA GLY A 26 -7.70 -7.84 -2.68
C GLY A 26 -6.58 -8.72 -3.22
N SER A 27 -5.81 -9.40 -2.37
CA SER A 27 -4.72 -10.28 -2.79
C SER A 27 -4.66 -11.54 -1.93
N ALA A 28 -4.87 -12.70 -2.56
CA ALA A 28 -4.94 -14.00 -1.89
C ALA A 28 -3.69 -14.39 -1.09
N THR A 29 -2.54 -13.79 -1.39
CA THR A 29 -1.25 -14.10 -0.75
C THR A 29 -0.62 -12.89 -0.06
N ALA A 30 -1.36 -11.78 0.08
CA ALA A 30 -0.86 -10.61 0.80
C ALA A 30 -1.00 -10.82 2.31
N THR A 31 0.09 -10.57 3.02
CA THR A 31 0.18 -10.66 4.47
C THR A 31 0.62 -9.33 5.05
N TYR A 32 0.08 -8.98 6.22
CA TYR A 32 0.57 -7.88 7.03
C TYR A 32 1.73 -8.40 7.87
N GLU A 33 2.92 -7.85 7.69
CA GLU A 33 4.11 -8.30 8.40
C GLU A 33 4.31 -7.55 9.71
N ASP A 34 4.27 -6.22 9.65
CA ASP A 34 4.48 -5.36 10.80
C ASP A 34 4.00 -3.93 10.51
N GLY A 35 3.93 -3.12 11.55
CA GLY A 35 3.69 -1.69 11.43
C GLY A 35 3.81 -0.97 12.75
N SER A 36 3.79 0.35 12.65
CA SER A 36 3.93 1.24 13.80
C SER A 36 3.01 2.43 13.64
N ASP A 37 2.39 2.81 14.75
CA ASP A 37 1.62 4.03 14.87
C ASP A 37 2.28 4.89 15.94
N PHE A 38 2.59 6.13 15.58
CA PHE A 38 3.08 7.10 16.53
C PHE A 38 2.50 8.47 16.26
N SER A 39 2.54 9.32 17.28
CA SER A 39 1.99 10.67 17.21
C SER A 39 2.96 11.64 17.85
N ALA A 40 3.08 12.81 17.24
CA ALA A 40 3.92 13.91 17.72
C ALA A 40 3.08 15.19 17.71
N GLY A 41 2.54 15.54 18.88
CA GLY A 41 1.58 16.63 18.99
C GLY A 41 0.28 16.30 18.22
N GLN A 42 -0.06 17.13 17.24
CA GLN A 42 -1.25 16.93 16.40
C GLN A 42 -0.99 16.05 15.18
N VAL A 43 0.27 15.76 14.89
CA VAL A 43 0.67 14.93 13.75
C VAL A 43 0.57 13.46 14.11
N LYS A 44 -0.03 12.65 13.24
CA LYS A 44 -0.06 11.19 13.37
C LYS A 44 0.68 10.56 12.21
N MET A 45 1.40 9.47 12.47
CA MET A 45 2.06 8.71 11.43
C MET A 45 1.82 7.22 11.64
N ALA A 46 1.51 6.55 10.54
CA ALA A 46 1.40 5.11 10.45
C ALA A 46 2.40 4.60 9.42
N VAL A 47 3.12 3.55 9.79
CA VAL A 47 3.96 2.75 8.89
C VAL A 47 3.36 1.36 8.84
N ARG A 48 3.21 0.80 7.64
CA ARG A 48 2.65 -0.53 7.41
C ARG A 48 3.53 -1.28 6.42
N VAL A 49 3.93 -2.49 6.77
CA VAL A 49 4.68 -3.39 5.91
C VAL A 49 3.79 -4.56 5.53
N TYR A 50 3.66 -4.76 4.23
CA TYR A 50 2.96 -5.90 3.66
C TYR A 50 3.89 -6.69 2.77
N GLU A 51 3.65 -7.99 2.68
CA GLU A 51 4.35 -8.85 1.73
C GLU A 51 3.36 -9.63 0.88
N ARG A 52 3.72 -9.89 -0.37
CA ARG A 52 2.95 -10.72 -1.29
C ARG A 52 3.85 -11.78 -1.89
N TYR A 53 3.50 -13.04 -1.64
CA TYR A 53 4.19 -14.16 -2.28
C TYR A 53 3.65 -14.41 -3.69
N SER A 54 4.54 -14.58 -4.66
CA SER A 54 4.18 -15.03 -6.01
C SER A 54 4.62 -16.46 -6.24
N MET A 55 3.64 -17.35 -6.43
CA MET A 55 3.90 -18.76 -6.77
C MET A 55 4.58 -18.92 -8.13
N ILE A 56 4.23 -18.07 -9.10
CA ILE A 56 4.72 -18.15 -10.48
C ILE A 56 6.21 -17.77 -10.57
N GLY A 57 6.69 -16.89 -9.68
CA GLY A 57 8.09 -16.45 -9.65
C GLY A 57 8.93 -17.00 -8.48
N LYS A 58 8.34 -17.77 -7.56
CA LYS A 58 8.94 -18.14 -6.25
C LYS A 58 9.61 -16.96 -5.53
N ASN A 59 9.02 -15.77 -5.66
CA ASN A 59 9.59 -14.52 -5.18
C ASN A 59 8.61 -13.82 -4.24
N ARG A 60 9.16 -13.06 -3.29
CA ARG A 60 8.43 -12.22 -2.36
C ARG A 60 8.62 -10.76 -2.74
N VAL A 61 7.53 -10.01 -2.79
CA VAL A 61 7.54 -8.55 -2.95
C VAL A 61 7.03 -7.97 -1.65
N SER A 62 7.82 -7.09 -1.04
CA SER A 62 7.41 -6.33 0.13
C SER A 62 6.95 -4.94 -0.29
N MET A 63 6.04 -4.35 0.46
CA MET A 63 5.53 -3.00 0.25
C MET A 63 5.46 -2.29 1.58
N ASN A 64 6.16 -1.17 1.69
CA ASN A 64 6.03 -0.25 2.80
C ASN A 64 5.04 0.86 2.42
N ILE A 65 4.12 1.17 3.32
CA ILE A 65 3.21 2.30 3.20
C ILE A 65 3.36 3.18 4.44
N SER A 66 3.73 4.42 4.20
CA SER A 66 3.76 5.48 5.21
C SER A 66 2.57 6.42 5.00
N VAL A 67 1.84 6.69 6.07
CA VAL A 67 0.71 7.64 6.09
C VAL A 67 0.99 8.67 7.18
N LEU A 68 0.96 9.94 6.82
CA LEU A 68 1.11 11.08 7.73
C LEU A 68 -0.18 11.89 7.72
N ASP A 69 -0.74 12.15 8.89
CA ASP A 69 -1.79 13.15 9.11
C ASP A 69 -1.14 14.41 9.68
N ASP A 70 -1.14 15.50 8.93
CA ASP A 70 -0.59 16.79 9.36
C ASP A 70 -1.60 17.68 10.11
N GLY A 71 -2.80 17.16 10.37
CA GLY A 71 -3.92 17.88 10.98
C GLY A 71 -4.88 18.52 9.97
N GLN A 72 -4.51 18.58 8.68
CA GLN A 72 -5.35 19.06 7.59
C GLN A 72 -5.52 18.00 6.50
N ASN A 73 -4.44 17.31 6.16
CA ASN A 73 -4.36 16.36 5.06
C ASN A 73 -3.64 15.08 5.46
N LEU A 74 -3.99 14.02 4.75
CA LEU A 74 -3.28 12.76 4.74
C LEU A 74 -2.25 12.77 3.60
N HIS A 75 -1.01 12.47 3.92
CA HIS A 75 0.09 12.25 2.97
C HIS A 75 0.42 10.77 2.97
N VAL A 76 0.41 10.15 1.79
CA VAL A 76 0.66 8.72 1.63
C VAL A 76 1.85 8.52 0.72
N SER A 77 2.76 7.63 1.13
CA SER A 77 3.85 7.13 0.28
C SER A 77 3.86 5.60 0.34
N ALA A 78 3.71 4.95 -0.81
CA ALA A 78 3.79 3.51 -0.95
C ALA A 78 4.98 3.13 -1.83
N ILE A 79 5.87 2.29 -1.31
CA ILE A 79 7.09 1.85 -2.02
C ILE A 79 7.16 0.34 -1.96
N THR A 80 7.28 -0.29 -3.14
CA THR A 80 7.54 -1.74 -3.24
C THR A 80 9.03 -2.03 -3.26
N SER A 81 9.48 -2.97 -2.45
CA SER A 81 10.87 -3.45 -2.36
C SER A 81 10.93 -4.96 -2.54
N GLY A 82 11.93 -5.46 -3.26
CA GLY A 82 12.08 -6.90 -3.51
C GLY A 82 11.23 -7.43 -4.66
N GLY A 83 11.59 -8.64 -5.13
CA GLY A 83 11.06 -9.25 -6.35
C GLY A 83 11.66 -8.64 -7.61
N SER A 84 12.25 -9.48 -8.46
CA SER A 84 12.83 -9.08 -9.75
C SER A 84 11.81 -8.29 -10.58
N GLN A 85 11.93 -6.96 -10.57
CA GLN A 85 11.16 -6.04 -11.42
C GLN A 85 11.16 -6.50 -12.89
N ALA A 86 12.25 -7.12 -13.34
CA ALA A 86 12.41 -7.60 -14.72
C ALA A 86 11.65 -8.91 -15.07
N MET A 87 11.31 -9.78 -14.10
CA MET A 87 10.60 -11.04 -14.39
C MET A 87 9.10 -10.96 -14.15
N PHE A 88 8.64 -10.10 -13.22
CA PHE A 88 7.21 -9.89 -12.98
C PHE A 88 6.52 -9.16 -14.15
N PHE A 89 7.19 -8.21 -14.81
CA PHE A 89 6.64 -7.54 -15.99
C PHE A 89 6.46 -8.47 -17.20
N LYS A 90 7.22 -9.56 -17.31
CA LYS A 90 7.12 -10.50 -18.44
C LYS A 90 6.02 -11.56 -18.29
N ILE A 91 5.50 -11.79 -17.08
CA ILE A 91 4.55 -12.89 -16.82
C ILE A 91 3.13 -12.37 -16.47
N ASN A 92 2.98 -11.13 -15.99
CA ASN A 92 1.67 -10.58 -15.60
C ASN A 92 0.81 -10.04 -16.78
N THR A 93 1.06 -10.49 -18.01
CA THR A 93 0.47 -9.91 -19.23
C THR A 93 -0.98 -10.32 -19.52
N LEU A 94 -1.74 -10.88 -18.56
CA LEU A 94 -3.13 -11.31 -18.82
C LEU A 94 -4.07 -11.16 -17.60
N GLY A 95 -4.03 -10.03 -16.89
CA GLY A 95 -5.21 -9.55 -16.13
C GLY A 95 -5.04 -9.17 -14.66
N GLU A 96 -3.94 -9.55 -13.99
CA GLU A 96 -3.68 -9.18 -12.58
C GLU A 96 -2.68 -8.01 -12.49
N GLY A 97 -3.09 -6.90 -11.87
CA GLY A 97 -2.22 -5.73 -11.65
C GLY A 97 -1.06 -6.00 -10.68
N SER A 98 -0.07 -5.10 -10.68
CA SER A 98 1.05 -5.17 -9.73
C SER A 98 0.58 -5.05 -8.28
N PHE A 99 1.42 -5.45 -7.30
CA PHE A 99 1.06 -5.27 -5.88
C PHE A 99 0.83 -3.79 -5.54
N LEU A 100 1.64 -2.91 -6.17
CA LEU A 100 1.49 -1.47 -6.06
C LEU A 100 0.19 -0.98 -6.71
N ASP A 101 -0.23 -1.56 -7.85
CA ASP A 101 -1.47 -1.14 -8.53
C ASP A 101 -2.70 -1.39 -7.67
N LEU A 102 -2.70 -2.46 -6.88
CA LEU A 102 -3.75 -2.74 -5.92
C LEU A 102 -3.81 -1.64 -4.85
N CYS A 103 -2.65 -1.26 -4.30
CA CYS A 103 -2.53 -0.17 -3.34
C CYS A 103 -3.03 1.17 -3.94
N ILE A 104 -2.57 1.50 -5.15
CA ILE A 104 -3.01 2.69 -5.89
C ILE A 104 -4.53 2.69 -6.06
N LYS A 105 -5.11 1.57 -6.54
CA LYS A 105 -6.57 1.46 -6.72
C LYS A 105 -7.35 1.63 -5.41
N SER A 106 -6.81 1.15 -4.28
CA SER A 106 -7.43 1.37 -2.96
C SER A 106 -7.40 2.85 -2.57
N ILE A 107 -6.24 3.51 -2.71
CA ILE A 107 -6.06 4.93 -2.38
C ILE A 107 -6.96 5.80 -3.26
N GLU A 108 -6.91 5.62 -4.58
CA GLU A 108 -7.72 6.40 -5.53
C GLU A 108 -9.22 6.25 -5.25
N ARG A 109 -9.69 5.02 -4.99
CA ARG A 109 -11.10 4.75 -4.66
C ARG A 109 -11.53 5.37 -3.34
N TYR A 110 -10.65 5.42 -2.34
CA TYR A 110 -10.94 6.13 -1.11
C TYR A 110 -11.06 7.64 -1.38
N THR A 111 -10.09 8.22 -2.12
CA THR A 111 -10.06 9.65 -2.41
C THR A 111 -11.21 10.13 -3.30
N SER A 112 -11.81 9.24 -4.10
CA SER A 112 -12.96 9.60 -4.94
C SER A 112 -14.30 9.58 -4.19
N ARG A 113 -14.32 9.13 -2.93
CA ARG A 113 -15.54 9.04 -2.09
C ARG A 113 -15.65 10.17 -1.06
N SER A 114 -14.52 10.79 -0.74
CA SER A 114 -14.35 11.95 0.16
C SER A 114 -14.56 13.26 -0.60
#